data_AF-A0A929EPZ8-F1
#
_entry.id   AF-A0A929EPZ8-F1
#
_cell.length_a   1.000
_cell.length_b   1.000
_cell.length_c   1.000
_cell.angle_alpha   90.00
_cell.angle_beta   90.00
_cell.angle_gamma   90.00
#
_symmetry.space_group_name_H-M   'P 1'
#
loop_
_entity.id
_entity.type
_entity.pdbx_description
1 polymer ?
#
loop_
_entity_poly.entity_id
_entity_poly.type
_entity_poly.pdbx_seq_one_letter_code
_entity_poly.pdbx_strand_id
1 'polypeptide(L)'
;MKSLTPPEIVKELDKYIVGQEEAKRSVAIALRNRWRRQQVPVHLRDEIAPKNIIMIGPTGVGKTEIARRLASLANSPFLKLEASKFTEVGYVGRDVESMIRDLCELAVNMVRGEEQEKVMVRAGEIAEEKTLDILLPRERAQEYQTEIGSETTTELEALEAADRSGTREKLRRLLREGRLDERYVDLEVSDRNFPMVEIFSSAGLEEMDINFREMLSNMMPRRTKRRKVKLP
;
A
#
# COMPACT_ATOMS: atom_id res chain seq x y z
N MET A 1 -12.61 -12.76 -7.39
CA MET A 1 -13.75 -12.95 -6.46
C MET A 1 -13.99 -14.43 -6.27
N LYS A 2 -13.98 -14.93 -5.02
CA LYS A 2 -14.58 -16.24 -4.74
C LYS A 2 -16.03 -16.18 -5.20
N SER A 3 -16.44 -17.12 -6.05
CA SER A 3 -17.80 -17.15 -6.61
C SER A 3 -18.79 -17.63 -5.55
N LEU A 4 -19.10 -16.76 -4.59
CA LEU A 4 -20.11 -17.06 -3.58
C LEU A 4 -21.50 -17.07 -4.23
N THR A 5 -22.30 -18.05 -3.83
CA THR A 5 -23.72 -18.15 -4.14
C THR A 5 -24.52 -17.24 -3.20
N PRO A 6 -25.75 -16.82 -3.57
CA PRO A 6 -26.56 -15.98 -2.68
C PRO A 6 -26.77 -16.58 -1.27
N PRO A 7 -27.04 -17.88 -1.09
CA PRO A 7 -27.15 -18.47 0.26
C PRO A 7 -25.86 -18.40 1.07
N GLU A 8 -24.69 -18.57 0.43
CA GLU A 8 -23.39 -18.44 1.10
C GLU A 8 -23.12 -17.00 1.53
N ILE A 9 -23.49 -16.02 0.71
CA ILE A 9 -23.38 -14.60 1.07
C ILE A 9 -24.27 -14.29 2.28
N VAL A 10 -25.52 -14.75 2.29
CA VAL A 10 -26.43 -14.55 3.43
C VAL A 10 -25.84 -15.19 4.70
N LYS A 11 -25.37 -16.44 4.61
CA LYS A 11 -24.73 -17.15 5.73
C LYS A 11 -23.51 -16.41 6.28
N GLU A 12 -22.74 -15.74 5.41
CA GLU A 12 -21.59 -14.94 5.85
C GLU A 12 -22.04 -13.64 6.54
N LEU A 13 -23.11 -13.00 6.03
CA LEU A 13 -23.70 -11.82 6.67
C LEU A 13 -24.37 -12.17 8.01
N ASP A 14 -24.92 -13.37 8.17
CA ASP A 14 -25.54 -13.85 9.42
C ASP A 14 -24.58 -13.86 10.62
N LYS A 15 -23.28 -13.98 10.37
CA LYS A 15 -22.25 -13.94 11.43
C LYS A 15 -22.15 -12.57 12.12
N TYR A 16 -22.60 -11.51 11.44
CA TYR A 16 -22.44 -10.13 11.89
C TYR A 16 -23.76 -9.37 12.05
N ILE A 17 -24.78 -9.72 11.26
CA ILE A 17 -26.08 -9.04 11.25
C ILE A 17 -27.15 -10.04 11.69
N VAL A 18 -27.85 -9.73 12.78
CA VAL A 18 -28.97 -10.52 13.29
C VAL A 18 -30.27 -10.10 12.57
N GLY A 19 -31.02 -11.07 12.04
CA GLY A 19 -32.27 -10.82 11.30
C GLY A 19 -32.08 -10.09 9.96
N GLN A 20 -33.02 -9.25 9.55
CA GLN A 20 -32.96 -8.48 8.29
C GLN A 20 -32.83 -9.35 7.01
N GLU A 21 -33.51 -10.50 6.99
CA GLU A 21 -33.41 -11.52 5.93
C GLU A 21 -33.66 -10.98 4.52
N GLU A 22 -34.66 -10.10 4.36
CA GLU A 22 -34.97 -9.49 3.07
C GLU A 22 -33.84 -8.59 2.55
N ALA A 23 -33.23 -7.79 3.44
CA ALA A 23 -32.12 -6.94 3.10
C ALA A 23 -30.88 -7.77 2.73
N LYS A 24 -30.56 -8.82 3.52
CA LYS A 24 -29.46 -9.75 3.23
C LYS A 24 -29.64 -10.44 1.88
N ARG A 25 -30.85 -10.93 1.58
CA ARG A 25 -31.17 -11.57 0.30
C ARG A 25 -31.01 -10.61 -0.86
N SER A 26 -31.50 -9.37 -0.70
CA SER A 26 -31.42 -8.34 -1.75
C SER A 26 -29.96 -7.98 -2.08
N VAL A 27 -29.11 -7.78 -1.07
CA VAL A 27 -27.69 -7.49 -1.29
C VAL A 27 -26.92 -8.69 -1.86
N ALA A 28 -27.27 -9.90 -1.44
CA ALA A 28 -26.66 -11.13 -1.96
C ALA A 28 -26.97 -11.32 -3.45
N ILE A 29 -28.21 -11.05 -3.88
CA ILE A 29 -28.59 -11.08 -5.29
C ILE A 29 -27.83 -10.01 -6.10
N ALA A 30 -27.73 -8.79 -5.59
CA ALA A 30 -27.01 -7.72 -6.27
C ALA A 30 -25.52 -8.05 -6.46
N LEU A 31 -24.87 -8.59 -5.43
CA LEU A 31 -23.47 -9.04 -5.52
C LEU A 31 -23.32 -10.21 -6.51
N ARG A 32 -24.23 -11.20 -6.47
CA ARG A 32 -24.22 -12.33 -7.42
C ARG A 32 -24.43 -11.86 -8.86
N ASN A 33 -25.27 -10.85 -9.08
CA ASN A 33 -25.49 -10.30 -10.42
C ASN A 33 -24.24 -9.64 -11.00
N ARG A 34 -23.35 -9.06 -10.16
CA ARG A 34 -22.04 -8.57 -10.63
C ARG A 34 -21.18 -9.71 -11.19
N TRP A 35 -21.13 -10.84 -10.49
CA TRP A 35 -20.43 -12.03 -10.99
C TRP A 35 -21.06 -12.57 -12.26
N ARG A 36 -22.41 -12.66 -12.31
CA ARG A 36 -23.13 -13.10 -13.52
C ARG A 36 -22.83 -12.21 -14.72
N ARG A 37 -22.80 -10.88 -14.55
CA ARG A 37 -22.43 -9.93 -15.60
C ARG A 37 -21.06 -10.23 -16.19
N GLN A 38 -20.09 -10.65 -15.38
CA GLN A 38 -18.75 -11.03 -15.87
C GLN A 38 -18.76 -12.31 -16.74
N GLN A 39 -19.77 -13.16 -16.60
CA GLN A 39 -19.91 -14.40 -17.40
C GLN A 39 -20.61 -14.17 -18.75
N VAL A 40 -21.20 -13.00 -18.97
CA VAL A 40 -21.90 -12.64 -20.20
C VAL A 40 -20.89 -12.20 -21.28
N PRO A 41 -21.17 -12.41 -22.59
CA PRO A 41 -20.37 -11.86 -23.68
C PRO A 41 -20.11 -10.35 -23.56
N VAL A 42 -18.94 -9.90 -24.00
CA VAL A 42 -18.46 -8.51 -23.79
C VAL A 42 -19.47 -7.46 -24.27
N HIS A 43 -20.05 -7.65 -25.45
CA HIS A 43 -21.02 -6.71 -26.04
C HIS A 43 -22.31 -6.54 -25.23
N LEU A 44 -22.67 -7.52 -24.39
CA LEU A 44 -23.84 -7.44 -23.52
C LEU A 44 -23.49 -6.97 -22.10
N ARG A 45 -22.20 -6.86 -21.75
CA ARG A 45 -21.81 -6.44 -20.39
C ARG A 45 -22.16 -4.98 -20.11
N ASP A 46 -21.99 -4.12 -21.11
CA ASP A 46 -22.22 -2.68 -21.00
C ASP A 46 -23.72 -2.35 -20.92
N GLU A 47 -24.56 -3.19 -21.52
CA GLU A 47 -26.03 -3.10 -21.46
C GLU A 47 -26.59 -3.49 -20.08
N ILE A 48 -25.82 -4.19 -19.24
CA ILE A 48 -26.28 -4.68 -17.94
C ILE A 48 -25.86 -3.70 -16.83
N ALA A 49 -26.79 -2.77 -16.53
CA ALA A 49 -26.64 -1.83 -15.43
C ALA A 49 -26.64 -2.53 -14.05
N PRO A 50 -25.85 -2.04 -13.08
CA PRO A 50 -25.91 -2.50 -11.70
C PRO A 50 -27.31 -2.30 -11.09
N LYS A 51 -27.78 -3.27 -10.30
CA LYS A 51 -29.00 -3.14 -9.52
C LYS A 51 -28.71 -2.43 -8.20
N ASN A 52 -28.97 -1.11 -8.17
CA ASN A 52 -28.86 -0.30 -6.96
C ASN A 52 -29.94 -0.70 -5.93
N ILE A 53 -29.65 -0.52 -4.65
CA ILE A 53 -30.52 -0.94 -3.54
C ILE A 53 -30.87 0.27 -2.70
N ILE A 54 -32.15 0.43 -2.39
CA ILE A 54 -32.65 1.40 -1.42
C ILE A 54 -33.08 0.61 -0.19
N MET A 55 -32.48 0.90 0.97
CA MET A 55 -32.85 0.28 2.25
C MET A 55 -33.74 1.24 3.05
N ILE A 56 -34.95 0.81 3.37
CA ILE A 56 -35.93 1.59 4.14
C ILE A 56 -36.07 0.97 5.53
N GLY A 57 -36.02 1.79 6.57
CA GLY A 57 -36.21 1.34 7.96
C GLY A 57 -35.71 2.38 8.98
N PRO A 58 -35.93 2.16 10.28
CA PRO A 58 -35.48 3.08 11.32
C PRO A 58 -33.95 3.09 11.47
N THR A 59 -33.41 4.06 12.21
CA THR A 59 -31.98 4.10 12.55
C THR A 59 -31.61 2.92 13.45
N GLY A 60 -30.34 2.51 13.45
CA GLY A 60 -29.85 1.44 14.34
C GLY A 60 -30.14 -0.01 13.91
N VAL A 61 -31.00 -0.27 12.91
CA VAL A 61 -31.35 -1.66 12.49
C VAL A 61 -30.28 -2.39 11.66
N GLY A 62 -29.10 -1.81 11.48
CA GLY A 62 -27.99 -2.45 10.76
C GLY A 62 -27.88 -2.17 9.25
N LYS A 63 -28.63 -1.22 8.69
CA LYS A 63 -28.57 -0.87 7.25
C LYS A 63 -27.13 -0.63 6.75
N THR A 64 -26.40 0.23 7.46
CA THR A 64 -25.00 0.56 7.14
C THR A 64 -24.07 -0.63 7.36
N GLU A 65 -24.34 -1.47 8.34
CA GLU A 65 -23.50 -2.64 8.65
C GLU A 65 -23.64 -3.72 7.58
N ILE A 66 -24.84 -3.95 7.05
CA ILE A 66 -25.05 -4.85 5.90
C ILE A 66 -24.20 -4.38 4.71
N ALA A 67 -24.24 -3.09 4.38
CA ALA A 67 -23.46 -2.55 3.26
C ALA A 67 -21.94 -2.65 3.50
N ARG A 68 -21.47 -2.33 4.72
CA ARG A 68 -20.06 -2.44 5.11
C ARG A 68 -19.57 -3.87 5.01
N ARG A 69 -20.29 -4.83 5.59
CA ARG A 69 -19.93 -6.26 5.58
C ARG A 69 -19.95 -6.85 4.19
N LEU A 70 -20.93 -6.46 3.37
CA LEU A 70 -20.98 -6.86 1.97
C LEU A 70 -19.73 -6.40 1.21
N ALA A 71 -19.28 -5.16 1.42
CA ALA A 71 -18.08 -4.63 0.77
C ALA A 71 -16.81 -5.36 1.23
N SER A 72 -16.66 -5.62 2.53
CA SER A 72 -15.56 -6.43 3.06
C SER A 72 -15.56 -7.85 2.49
N LEU A 73 -16.72 -8.50 2.40
CA LEU A 73 -16.86 -9.84 1.81
C LEU A 73 -16.48 -9.88 0.33
N ALA A 74 -16.85 -8.82 -0.40
CA ALA A 74 -16.53 -8.68 -1.82
C ALA A 74 -15.09 -8.21 -2.09
N ASN A 75 -14.32 -7.89 -1.04
CA ASN A 75 -13.05 -7.16 -1.11
C ASN A 75 -13.15 -5.91 -2.02
N SER A 76 -14.15 -5.07 -1.73
CA SER A 76 -14.49 -3.88 -2.52
C SER A 76 -14.25 -2.62 -1.69
N PRO A 77 -13.77 -1.52 -2.32
CA PRO A 77 -13.72 -0.23 -1.65
C PRO A 77 -15.13 0.19 -1.19
N PHE A 78 -15.20 0.83 -0.01
CA PHE A 78 -16.45 1.21 0.64
C PHE A 78 -16.37 2.63 1.17
N LEU A 79 -17.34 3.47 0.79
CA LEU A 79 -17.44 4.85 1.22
C LEU A 79 -18.83 5.10 1.84
N LYS A 80 -18.86 5.65 3.06
CA LYS A 80 -20.09 6.11 3.72
C LYS A 80 -20.18 7.62 3.60
N LEU A 81 -21.28 8.12 3.06
CA LEU A 81 -21.56 9.55 2.95
C LEU A 81 -22.96 9.87 3.47
N GLU A 82 -23.17 11.15 3.77
CA GLU A 82 -24.46 11.71 4.17
C GLU A 82 -24.91 12.68 3.09
N ALA A 83 -26.11 12.48 2.55
CA ALA A 83 -26.61 13.26 1.42
C ALA A 83 -26.77 14.75 1.76
N SER A 84 -27.06 15.08 3.02
CA SER A 84 -27.21 16.45 3.50
C SER A 84 -25.94 17.29 3.33
N LYS A 85 -24.76 16.67 3.28
CA LYS A 85 -23.47 17.35 3.05
C LYS A 85 -23.36 18.00 1.68
N PHE A 86 -24.21 17.60 0.73
CA PHE A 86 -24.24 18.11 -0.64
C PHE A 86 -25.39 19.11 -0.87
N THR A 87 -26.24 19.33 0.15
CA THR A 87 -27.40 20.22 0.07
C THR A 87 -27.30 21.43 1.00
N GLU A 88 -26.23 21.54 1.80
CA GLU A 88 -26.09 22.62 2.79
C GLU A 88 -25.83 23.96 2.08
N VAL A 89 -26.74 24.91 2.30
CA VAL A 89 -26.79 26.22 1.63
C VAL A 89 -25.75 27.14 2.25
N GLY A 90 -24.65 27.37 1.55
CA GLY A 90 -23.71 28.44 1.91
C GLY A 90 -22.27 28.13 1.57
N TYR A 91 -21.83 28.70 0.45
CA TYR A 91 -20.42 28.84 0.05
C TYR A 91 -19.77 27.56 -0.47
N VAL A 92 -19.98 27.30 -1.77
CA VAL A 92 -19.37 26.20 -2.55
C VAL A 92 -19.54 24.84 -1.86
N GLY A 93 -20.74 24.28 -1.94
CA GLY A 93 -21.03 22.95 -1.42
C GLY A 93 -20.03 21.91 -1.91
N ARG A 94 -19.80 20.87 -1.10
CA ARG A 94 -18.88 19.79 -1.46
C ARG A 94 -19.28 19.22 -2.83
N ASP A 95 -18.31 19.08 -3.73
CA ASP A 95 -18.55 18.57 -5.08
C ASP A 95 -19.04 17.11 -5.04
N VAL A 96 -20.12 16.81 -5.76
CA VAL A 96 -20.68 15.46 -5.94
C VAL A 96 -19.62 14.51 -6.53
N GLU A 97 -18.72 15.02 -7.39
CA GLU A 97 -17.62 14.21 -7.93
C GLU A 97 -16.60 13.82 -6.87
N SER A 98 -16.53 14.55 -5.75
CA SER A 98 -15.65 14.19 -4.62
C SER A 98 -16.01 12.81 -4.07
N MET A 99 -17.26 12.35 -4.21
CA MET A 99 -17.64 11.00 -3.79
C MET A 99 -16.88 9.91 -4.55
N ILE A 100 -16.64 10.14 -5.85
CA ILE A 100 -15.89 9.20 -6.68
C ILE A 100 -14.40 9.32 -6.39
N ARG A 101 -13.89 10.53 -6.19
CA ARG A 101 -12.48 10.77 -5.81
C ARG A 101 -12.12 10.07 -4.49
N ASP A 102 -12.93 10.26 -3.44
CA ASP A 102 -12.76 9.59 -2.15
C ASP A 102 -12.79 8.05 -2.29
N LEU A 103 -13.73 7.52 -3.09
CA LEU A 103 -13.84 6.07 -3.31
C LEU A 103 -12.62 5.50 -4.06
N CYS A 104 -12.10 6.24 -5.05
CA CYS A 104 -10.90 5.88 -5.79
C CYS A 104 -9.66 5.88 -4.88
N GLU A 105 -9.51 6.88 -4.01
CA GLU A 105 -8.40 6.93 -3.06
C GLU A 105 -8.41 5.73 -2.11
N LEU A 106 -9.60 5.37 -1.59
CA LEU A 106 -9.76 4.17 -0.76
C LEU A 106 -9.39 2.89 -1.52
N ALA A 107 -9.74 2.79 -2.81
CA ALA A 107 -9.39 1.65 -3.65
C ALA A 107 -7.87 1.55 -3.86
N VAL A 108 -7.20 2.67 -4.16
CA VAL A 108 -5.74 2.72 -4.33
C VAL A 108 -5.03 2.31 -3.04
N ASN A 109 -5.47 2.80 -1.89
CA ASN A 109 -4.89 2.45 -0.60
C ASN A 109 -5.09 0.97 -0.27
N MET A 110 -6.28 0.41 -0.57
CA MET A 110 -6.55 -1.02 -0.41
C MET A 110 -5.60 -1.88 -1.23
N VAL A 111 -5.44 -1.59 -2.53
CA VAL A 111 -4.51 -2.34 -3.41
C VAL A 111 -3.06 -2.14 -2.99
N ARG A 112 -2.67 -0.93 -2.59
CA ARG A 112 -1.31 -0.65 -2.08
C ARG A 112 -1.01 -1.52 -0.86
N GLY A 113 -1.95 -1.67 0.07
CA GLY A 113 -1.79 -2.57 1.22
C GLY A 113 -1.61 -4.03 0.78
N GLU A 114 -2.46 -4.53 -0.12
CA GLU A 114 -2.36 -5.90 -0.64
C GLU A 114 -1.02 -6.17 -1.34
N GLU A 115 -0.53 -5.23 -2.16
CA GLU A 115 0.76 -5.36 -2.84
C GLU A 115 1.94 -5.26 -1.87
N GLN A 116 1.85 -4.41 -0.85
CA GLN A 116 2.87 -4.31 0.21
C GLN A 116 3.02 -5.63 0.97
N GLU A 117 1.91 -6.28 1.33
CA GLU A 117 1.94 -7.59 2.00
C GLU A 117 2.62 -8.66 1.14
N LYS A 118 2.34 -8.68 -0.17
CA LYS A 118 2.97 -9.64 -1.11
C LYS A 118 4.48 -9.50 -1.20
N VAL A 119 5.00 -8.26 -1.12
CA VAL A 119 6.44 -8.00 -1.23
C VAL A 119 7.16 -7.94 0.10
N MET A 120 6.44 -7.98 1.23
CA MET A 120 7.00 -7.80 2.57
C MET A 120 8.15 -8.78 2.88
N VAL A 121 7.99 -10.06 2.53
CA VAL A 121 9.01 -11.09 2.77
C VAL A 121 10.29 -10.79 1.99
N ARG A 122 10.15 -10.57 0.68
CA ARG A 122 11.27 -10.24 -0.21
C ARG A 122 11.93 -8.91 0.17
N ALA A 123 11.14 -7.92 0.57
CA ALA A 123 11.64 -6.64 1.05
C ALA A 123 12.45 -6.82 2.34
N GLY A 124 12.01 -7.70 3.25
CA GLY A 124 12.73 -8.11 4.45
C GLY A 124 14.08 -8.74 4.12
N GLU A 125 14.12 -9.71 3.21
CA GLU A 125 15.38 -10.35 2.77
C GLU A 125 16.35 -9.32 2.15
N ILE A 126 15.86 -8.43 1.30
CA ILE A 126 16.68 -7.36 0.70
C ILE A 126 17.18 -6.38 1.76
N ALA A 127 16.34 -6.03 2.74
CA ALA A 127 16.73 -5.17 3.83
C ALA A 127 17.80 -5.82 4.72
N GLU A 128 17.68 -7.14 4.98
CA GLU A 128 18.65 -7.94 5.70
C GLU A 128 20.00 -7.94 4.97
N GLU A 129 20.00 -8.22 3.66
CA GLU A 129 21.24 -8.20 2.86
C GLU A 129 21.90 -6.82 2.83
N LYS A 130 21.12 -5.73 2.67
CA LYS A 130 21.64 -4.36 2.74
C LYS A 130 22.22 -4.03 4.11
N THR A 131 21.59 -4.52 5.17
CA THR A 131 22.09 -4.35 6.54
C THR A 131 23.43 -5.06 6.71
N LEU A 132 23.56 -6.28 6.19
CA LEU A 132 24.81 -7.03 6.21
C LEU A 132 25.91 -6.36 5.38
N ASP A 133 25.57 -5.72 4.26
CA ASP A 133 26.54 -4.96 3.46
C ASP A 133 27.10 -3.75 4.20
N ILE A 134 26.31 -3.12 5.08
CA ILE A 134 26.76 -2.01 5.93
C ILE A 134 27.62 -2.53 7.08
N LEU A 135 27.26 -3.68 7.66
CA LEU A 135 28.03 -4.30 8.74
C LEU A 135 29.35 -4.93 8.27
N LEU A 136 29.39 -5.39 7.02
CA LEU A 136 30.58 -5.95 6.36
C LEU A 136 30.83 -5.23 5.03
N PRO A 137 31.31 -3.97 5.05
CA PRO A 137 31.63 -3.22 3.85
C PRO A 137 32.52 -4.04 2.93
N ARG A 138 32.23 -4.04 1.62
CA ARG A 138 33.20 -4.53 0.63
C ARG A 138 34.36 -3.55 0.67
N GLU A 139 35.53 -4.00 1.12
CA GLU A 139 36.77 -3.32 0.80
C GLU A 139 36.73 -3.09 -0.71
N ARG A 140 36.86 -1.83 -1.13
CA ARG A 140 37.00 -1.49 -2.53
C ARG A 140 38.30 -2.12 -3.01
N ALA A 141 38.25 -3.36 -3.46
CA ALA A 141 39.24 -3.93 -4.37
C ALA A 141 39.00 -3.29 -5.74
N GLN A 142 39.21 -1.98 -5.86
CA GLN A 142 39.21 -1.20 -7.10
C GLN A 142 39.53 0.27 -6.77
N GLU A 143 40.82 0.56 -6.65
CA GLU A 143 41.45 1.84 -7.02
C GLU A 143 42.99 1.77 -6.93
N TYR A 144 43.58 0.71 -6.35
CA TYR A 144 45.04 0.53 -6.29
C TYR A 144 45.64 -0.53 -7.24
N GLN A 145 44.87 -1.12 -8.16
CA GLN A 145 45.36 -2.17 -9.06
C GLN A 145 45.61 -1.73 -10.52
N THR A 146 45.77 -0.43 -10.80
CA THR A 146 46.04 0.02 -12.19
C THR A 146 47.52 0.16 -12.56
N GLU A 147 48.49 -0.18 -11.69
CA GLU A 147 49.90 0.04 -12.08
C GLU A 147 50.93 -1.07 -11.84
N ILE A 148 50.66 -2.19 -11.17
CA ILE A 148 51.67 -3.26 -11.08
C ILE A 148 51.04 -4.63 -11.29
N GLY A 149 51.35 -5.20 -12.45
CA GLY A 149 50.92 -6.54 -12.86
C GLY A 149 51.34 -7.59 -11.82
N SER A 150 50.39 -8.44 -11.46
CA SER A 150 50.60 -9.60 -10.62
C SER A 150 49.49 -10.60 -10.92
N GLU A 151 49.84 -11.69 -11.61
CA GLU A 151 48.96 -12.81 -11.97
C GLU A 151 48.66 -13.76 -10.80
N THR A 152 48.88 -13.35 -9.54
CA THR A 152 48.75 -14.19 -8.34
C THR A 152 47.47 -13.94 -7.52
N THR A 153 46.48 -13.24 -8.08
CA THR A 153 45.30 -12.75 -7.34
C THR A 153 44.18 -13.78 -7.12
N THR A 154 44.14 -14.90 -7.85
CA THR A 154 42.93 -15.75 -7.86
C THR A 154 42.68 -16.64 -6.63
N GLU A 155 43.72 -17.14 -5.93
CA GLU A 155 43.52 -18.08 -4.80
C GLU A 155 43.32 -17.36 -3.46
N LEU A 156 44.05 -16.28 -3.21
CA LEU A 156 43.91 -15.44 -2.00
C LEU A 156 42.56 -14.72 -1.97
N GLU A 157 42.11 -14.17 -3.11
CA GLU A 157 40.79 -13.53 -3.22
C GLU A 157 39.65 -14.54 -3.01
N ALA A 158 39.82 -15.80 -3.43
CA ALA A 158 38.82 -16.86 -3.22
C ALA A 158 38.73 -17.31 -1.76
N LEU A 159 39.86 -17.40 -1.05
CA LEU A 159 39.91 -17.71 0.39
C LEU A 159 39.31 -16.57 1.24
N GLU A 160 39.61 -15.31 0.92
CA GLU A 160 39.00 -14.15 1.58
C GLU A 160 37.50 -14.06 1.30
N ALA A 161 37.06 -14.34 0.07
CA ALA A 161 35.65 -14.41 -0.27
C ALA A 161 34.91 -15.53 0.49
N ALA A 162 35.56 -16.68 0.70
CA ALA A 162 35.00 -17.81 1.45
C ALA A 162 34.87 -17.51 2.95
N ASP A 163 35.91 -16.96 3.59
CA ASP A 163 35.85 -16.57 5.02
C ASP A 163 34.84 -15.44 5.27
N ARG A 164 34.73 -14.53 4.30
CA ARG A 164 33.73 -13.48 4.31
C ARG A 164 32.31 -14.00 4.15
N SER A 165 32.10 -15.04 3.34
CA SER A 165 30.81 -15.75 3.25
C SER A 165 30.43 -16.38 4.60
N GLY A 166 31.38 -17.07 5.24
CA GLY A 166 31.16 -17.65 6.58
C GLY A 166 30.88 -16.61 7.66
N THR A 167 31.55 -15.45 7.61
CA THR A 167 31.31 -14.34 8.53
C THR A 167 29.95 -13.66 8.27
N ARG A 168 29.55 -13.52 7.01
CA ARG A 168 28.23 -12.99 6.61
C ARG A 168 27.09 -13.87 7.12
N GLU A 169 27.21 -15.18 7.02
CA GLU A 169 26.21 -16.13 7.54
C GLU A 169 26.08 -16.08 9.07
N LYS A 170 27.21 -15.96 9.80
CA LYS A 170 27.20 -15.78 11.26
C LYS A 170 26.48 -14.49 11.67
N LEU A 171 26.76 -13.37 11.00
CA LEU A 171 26.08 -12.10 11.26
C LEU A 171 24.59 -12.14 10.91
N ARG A 172 24.22 -12.82 9.81
CA ARG A 172 22.83 -13.06 9.46
C ARG A 172 22.08 -13.78 10.59
N ARG A 173 22.68 -14.83 11.15
CA ARG A 173 22.10 -15.53 12.31
C ARG A 173 21.97 -14.62 13.53
N LEU A 174 23.00 -13.84 13.86
CA LEU A 174 22.97 -12.93 15.00
C LEU A 174 21.93 -11.81 14.86
N LEU A 175 21.70 -11.32 13.64
CA LEU A 175 20.67 -10.34 13.33
C LEU A 175 19.27 -10.94 13.53
N ARG A 176 19.03 -12.16 13.03
CA ARG A 176 17.75 -12.87 13.25
C ARG A 176 17.50 -13.25 14.71
N GLU A 177 18.56 -13.48 15.48
CA GLU A 177 18.50 -13.78 16.92
C GLU A 177 18.31 -12.53 17.79
N GLY A 178 18.28 -11.31 17.22
CA GLY A 178 18.09 -10.07 17.96
C GLY A 178 19.31 -9.64 18.80
N ARG A 179 20.50 -10.15 18.49
CA ARG A 179 21.72 -9.89 19.29
C ARG A 179 22.45 -8.63 18.86
N LEU A 180 22.03 -8.01 17.76
CA LEU A 180 22.66 -6.83 17.18
C LEU A 180 21.80 -5.57 17.34
N ASP A 181 20.61 -5.67 17.94
CA ASP A 181 19.61 -4.61 18.02
C ASP A 181 20.15 -3.37 18.71
N GLU A 182 21.02 -3.51 19.72
CA GLU A 182 21.64 -2.38 20.42
C GLU A 182 22.69 -1.61 19.60
N ARG A 183 23.05 -2.07 18.40
CA ARG A 183 24.02 -1.40 17.53
C ARG A 183 23.34 -0.41 16.60
N TYR A 184 24.08 0.66 16.29
CA TYR A 184 23.66 1.69 15.35
C TYR A 184 24.46 1.57 14.06
N VAL A 185 23.79 1.77 12.93
CA VAL A 185 24.41 1.86 11.61
C VAL A 185 24.09 3.19 10.96
N ASP A 186 25.05 3.72 10.20
CA ASP A 186 24.85 4.91 9.38
C ASP A 186 24.23 4.49 8.04
N LEU A 187 22.98 4.90 7.80
CA LEU A 187 22.25 4.67 6.56
C LEU A 187 22.20 5.96 5.73
N GLU A 188 22.52 5.87 4.44
CA GLU A 188 22.22 6.93 3.49
C GLU A 188 20.77 6.79 3.04
N VAL A 189 19.91 7.64 3.58
CA VAL A 189 18.48 7.67 3.26
C VAL A 189 18.23 8.86 2.32
N SER A 190 17.38 8.68 1.31
CA SER A 190 16.92 9.80 0.48
C SER A 190 16.20 10.81 1.36
N ASP A 191 16.70 12.04 1.41
CA ASP A 191 16.09 13.13 2.16
C ASP A 191 14.80 13.54 1.45
N ARG A 192 13.68 13.44 2.17
CA ARG A 192 12.36 13.89 1.69
C ARG A 192 12.03 15.30 2.17
N ASN A 193 12.88 15.91 3.01
CA ASN A 193 12.69 17.29 3.43
C ASN A 193 13.20 18.24 2.36
N PHE A 194 12.29 18.77 1.56
CA PHE A 194 12.54 20.06 0.93
C PHE A 194 12.36 21.15 1.99
N PRO A 195 13.31 22.10 2.14
CA PRO A 195 13.03 23.31 2.89
C PRO A 195 11.79 23.95 2.28
N MET A 196 10.77 24.17 3.11
CA MET A 196 9.62 24.99 2.74
C MET A 196 10.16 26.39 2.43
N VAL A 197 10.33 26.70 1.15
CA VAL A 197 10.40 28.10 0.76
C VAL A 197 8.96 28.58 0.91
N GLU A 198 8.66 29.24 2.02
CA GLU A 198 7.42 30.00 2.20
C GLU A 198 7.43 31.15 1.18
N ILE A 199 7.04 30.85 -0.05
CA ILE A 199 6.62 31.88 -0.99
C ILE A 199 5.24 32.30 -0.48
N PHE A 200 5.22 33.36 0.33
CA PHE A 200 4.02 34.11 0.67
C PHE A 200 3.31 34.52 -0.63
N SER A 201 2.36 33.70 -1.09
CA SER A 201 1.34 34.11 -2.03
C SER A 201 0.01 34.04 -1.31
N SER A 202 -0.36 35.18 -0.74
CA SER A 202 -1.66 35.43 -0.14
C SER A 202 -2.76 35.37 -1.20
N ALA A 203 -3.23 34.16 -1.56
CA ALA A 203 -4.57 33.89 -2.10
C ALA A 203 -4.72 32.42 -2.58
N GLY A 204 -5.46 31.61 -1.81
CA GLY A 204 -6.47 30.68 -2.35
C GLY A 204 -6.04 29.47 -3.21
N LEU A 205 -4.80 28.98 -3.14
CA LEU A 205 -4.31 27.88 -3.99
C LEU A 205 -3.74 26.67 -3.21
N GLU A 206 -4.37 26.27 -2.11
CA GLU A 206 -3.87 25.18 -1.25
C GLU A 206 -3.84 23.79 -1.92
N GLU A 207 -4.69 23.52 -2.92
CA GLU A 207 -4.78 22.18 -3.56
C GLU A 207 -3.85 22.00 -4.78
N MET A 208 -3.48 23.07 -5.49
CA MET A 208 -2.59 22.99 -6.66
C MET A 208 -1.11 22.87 -6.28
N ASP A 209 -0.74 23.35 -5.09
CA ASP A 209 0.65 23.43 -4.63
C ASP A 209 1.24 22.04 -4.30
N ILE A 210 0.39 21.11 -3.83
CA ILE A 210 0.80 19.74 -3.47
C ILE A 210 1.17 18.92 -4.71
N ASN A 211 0.36 19.01 -5.77
CA ASN A 211 0.59 18.27 -7.01
C ASN A 211 1.81 18.81 -7.80
N PHE A 212 2.02 20.13 -7.80
CA PHE A 212 3.18 20.75 -8.46
C PHE A 212 4.49 20.42 -7.73
N ARG A 213 4.44 20.36 -6.39
CA ARG A 213 5.57 19.96 -5.54
C ARG A 213 5.97 18.49 -5.76
N GLU A 214 5.01 17.59 -5.92
CA GLU A 214 5.29 16.18 -6.21
C GLU A 214 5.90 15.99 -7.60
N MET A 215 5.42 16.74 -8.60
CA MET A 215 5.99 16.75 -9.95
C MET A 215 7.43 17.31 -9.97
N LEU A 216 7.69 18.42 -9.29
CA LEU A 216 9.03 19.04 -9.21
C LEU A 216 10.03 18.18 -8.41
N SER A 217 9.57 17.50 -7.36
CA SER A 217 10.35 16.55 -6.56
C SER A 217 10.86 15.35 -7.38
N ASN A 218 10.10 14.92 -8.40
CA ASN A 218 10.51 13.82 -9.28
C ASN A 218 11.52 14.24 -10.36
N MET A 219 11.71 15.55 -10.60
CA MET A 219 12.62 16.08 -11.62
C MET A 219 14.00 16.50 -11.06
N MET A 220 14.10 16.71 -9.74
CA MET A 220 15.35 17.08 -9.06
C MET A 220 16.09 15.85 -8.50
N PRO A 221 17.44 15.81 -8.54
CA PRO A 221 18.20 14.72 -7.92
C PRO A 221 17.90 14.63 -6.43
N ARG A 222 17.47 13.45 -5.98
CA ARG A 222 17.18 13.22 -4.55
C ARG A 222 18.47 13.36 -3.75
N ARG A 223 18.57 14.41 -2.94
CA ARG A 223 19.65 14.57 -1.96
C ARG A 223 19.58 13.41 -0.96
N THR A 224 20.69 12.75 -0.68
CA THR A 224 20.78 11.72 0.36
C THR A 224 21.32 12.34 1.64
N LYS A 225 20.82 11.89 2.79
CA LYS A 225 21.29 12.29 4.11
C LYS A 225 21.69 11.05 4.90
N ARG A 226 22.86 11.10 5.54
CA ARG A 226 23.30 10.07 6.49
C ARG A 226 22.47 10.17 7.77
N ARG A 227 21.86 9.06 8.15
CA ARG A 227 21.06 8.94 9.38
C ARG A 227 21.55 7.73 10.17
N LYS A 228 21.83 7.94 11.45
CA LYS A 228 22.04 6.85 12.41
C LYS A 228 20.72 6.16 12.69
N VAL A 229 20.67 4.87 12.44
CA VAL A 229 19.49 4.03 12.67
C VAL A 229 19.91 2.84 13.52
N LYS A 230 19.08 2.50 14.50
CA LYS A 230 19.26 1.32 15.35
C LYS A 230 18.91 0.07 14.53
N LEU A 231 19.69 -1.00 14.66
CA LEU A 231 19.39 -2.25 13.96
C LEU A 231 18.06 -2.84 14.47
N PRO A 232 17.25 -3.42 13.57
CA PRO A 232 15.99 -4.06 13.92
C PRO A 232 16.20 -5.42 14.59
#